data_AF-A0A8S9WBX1-F1
#
_entry.id   AF-A0A8S9WBX1-F1
#
_cell.length_a   1.000
_cell.length_b   1.000
_cell.length_c   1.000
_cell.angle_alpha   90.00
_cell.angle_beta   90.00
_cell.angle_gamma   90.00
#
_symmetry.space_group_name_H-M   'P 1'
#
loop_
_entity.id
_entity.type
_entity.pdbx_description
1 polymer ?
#
loop_
_entity_poly.entity_id
_entity_poly.type
_entity_poly.pdbx_seq_one_letter_code
_entity_poly.pdbx_strand_id
1 'polypeptide(L)'
;TANSNNNYGIRLYDSSNNTLTSNTVKLNYDGIYIENADDNNITCNWVHGNTHAGFNLTGGSTGNNISCNNIVANGVPNGTAWEWQFFNNQTQAVEAKNNYWGAGMDNTTIEASIKENTGNVTYNPFEGNPNICAPIPELSTVILLGIGLLMLAGYLRIRRKR
;
A
#
# COMPACT_ATOMS: atom_id res chain seq x y z
N THR A 1 9.09 -6.34 7.72
CA THR A 1 9.26 -4.97 7.22
C THR A 1 10.31 -4.96 6.13
N ALA A 2 10.01 -4.36 4.98
CA ALA A 2 10.95 -4.07 3.91
C ALA A 2 11.02 -2.55 3.71
N ASN A 3 12.20 -1.95 3.87
CA ASN A 3 12.35 -0.51 3.99
C ASN A 3 13.61 -0.01 3.27
N SER A 4 13.49 1.04 2.47
CA SER A 4 14.63 1.77 1.88
C SER A 4 15.56 0.90 1.02
N ASN A 5 15.01 -0.09 0.31
CA ASN A 5 15.76 -0.88 -0.66
C ASN A 5 15.84 -0.15 -2.00
N ASN A 6 16.99 -0.23 -2.67
CA ASN A 6 17.22 0.46 -3.94
C ASN A 6 16.31 -0.02 -5.08
N ASN A 7 15.85 -1.28 -5.02
CA ASN A 7 15.00 -1.90 -6.05
C ASN A 7 13.66 -2.32 -5.44
N TYR A 8 13.54 -3.56 -5.01
CA TYR A 8 12.28 -4.14 -4.56
C TYR A 8 12.22 -4.16 -3.03
N GLY A 9 11.05 -3.88 -2.46
CA GLY A 9 10.77 -4.16 -1.06
C GLY A 9 10.64 -5.67 -0.83
N ILE A 10 9.66 -6.28 -1.49
CA ILE A 10 9.47 -7.74 -1.52
C ILE A 10 9.36 -8.18 -2.99
N ARG A 11 10.10 -9.21 -3.39
CA ARG A 11 10.05 -9.79 -4.74
C ARG A 11 9.62 -11.25 -4.68
N LEU A 12 8.57 -11.58 -5.43
CA LEU A 12 8.18 -12.95 -5.78
C LEU A 12 8.62 -13.20 -7.22
N TYR A 13 9.43 -14.23 -7.43
CA TYR A 13 10.06 -14.54 -8.72
C TYR A 13 10.07 -16.04 -8.95
N ASP A 14 9.48 -16.49 -10.07
CA ASP A 14 9.34 -17.92 -10.43
C ASP A 14 8.83 -18.77 -9.23
N SER A 15 7.83 -18.25 -8.51
CA SER A 15 7.40 -18.79 -7.22
C SER A 15 5.88 -18.73 -7.07
N SER A 16 5.27 -19.79 -6.54
CA SER A 16 3.82 -19.86 -6.37
C SER A 16 3.41 -20.24 -4.94
N ASN A 17 2.14 -19.99 -4.58
CA ASN A 17 1.53 -20.39 -3.31
C ASN A 17 2.19 -19.78 -2.04
N ASN A 18 2.73 -18.56 -2.14
CA ASN A 18 3.28 -17.86 -0.98
C ASN A 18 2.21 -17.06 -0.24
N THR A 19 2.42 -16.83 1.06
CA THR A 19 1.58 -15.95 1.88
C THR A 19 2.38 -14.76 2.36
N LEU A 20 1.99 -13.56 1.92
CA LEU A 20 2.55 -12.28 2.38
C LEU A 20 1.47 -11.58 3.19
N THR A 21 1.59 -11.66 4.51
CA THR A 21 0.65 -10.99 5.40
C THR A 21 1.34 -10.13 6.44
N SER A 22 0.69 -9.02 6.80
CA SER A 22 1.13 -8.17 7.90
C SER A 22 2.54 -7.59 7.72
N ASN A 23 2.91 -7.23 6.49
CA ASN A 23 4.20 -6.57 6.22
C ASN A 23 4.04 -5.06 6.08
N THR A 24 4.99 -4.31 6.62
CA THR A 24 5.22 -2.91 6.23
C THR A 24 6.25 -2.88 5.10
N VAL A 25 5.87 -2.34 3.94
CA VAL A 25 6.71 -2.24 2.73
C VAL A 25 6.78 -0.78 2.30
N LYS A 26 7.94 -0.14 2.52
CA LYS A 26 8.04 1.31 2.38
C LYS A 26 9.37 1.82 1.82
N LEU A 27 9.32 2.97 1.16
CA LEU A 27 10.51 3.71 0.70
C LEU A 27 11.44 2.90 -0.21
N ASN A 28 10.93 1.89 -0.92
CA ASN A 28 11.68 1.14 -1.92
C ASN A 28 11.43 1.75 -3.31
N TYR A 29 12.13 1.30 -4.36
CA TYR A 29 11.74 1.68 -5.72
C TYR A 29 10.37 1.07 -6.08
N ASP A 30 10.28 -0.25 -6.13
CA ASP A 30 9.01 -0.98 -6.17
C ASP A 30 8.69 -1.57 -4.79
N GLY A 31 7.45 -1.48 -4.35
CA GLY A 31 7.01 -2.06 -3.07
C GLY A 31 7.01 -3.59 -3.11
N ILE A 32 5.95 -4.17 -3.69
CA ILE A 32 5.80 -5.61 -3.91
C ILE A 32 5.86 -5.90 -5.41
N TYR A 33 6.91 -6.59 -5.84
CA TYR A 33 7.15 -6.97 -7.22
C TYR A 33 6.87 -8.45 -7.43
N ILE A 34 6.05 -8.80 -8.43
CA ILE A 34 5.58 -10.17 -8.69
C ILE A 34 5.86 -10.50 -10.16
N GLU A 35 6.71 -11.49 -10.40
CA GLU A 35 7.16 -11.88 -11.74
C GLU A 35 7.13 -13.40 -11.88
N ASN A 36 6.43 -13.90 -12.90
CA ASN A 36 6.21 -15.33 -13.13
C ASN A 36 5.78 -16.06 -11.84
N ALA A 37 4.90 -15.45 -11.06
CA ALA A 37 4.58 -15.90 -9.71
C ALA A 37 3.06 -15.98 -9.52
N ASP A 38 2.58 -17.21 -9.39
CA ASP A 38 1.15 -17.52 -9.41
C ASP A 38 0.58 -17.85 -8.02
N ASP A 39 -0.72 -17.69 -7.87
CA ASP A 39 -1.48 -18.22 -6.72
C ASP A 39 -0.96 -17.74 -5.35
N ASN A 40 -0.44 -16.52 -5.24
CA ASN A 40 0.04 -15.97 -3.97
C ASN A 40 -1.08 -15.23 -3.22
N ASN A 41 -1.06 -15.31 -1.90
CA ASN A 41 -2.00 -14.64 -1.01
C ASN A 41 -1.33 -13.43 -0.35
N ILE A 42 -1.70 -12.22 -0.75
CA ILE A 42 -1.06 -10.97 -0.33
C ILE A 42 -2.11 -10.08 0.35
N THR A 43 -2.15 -10.15 1.68
CA THR A 43 -3.21 -9.52 2.46
C THR A 43 -2.72 -8.78 3.69
N CYS A 44 -3.46 -7.78 4.17
CA CYS A 44 -3.11 -7.05 5.40
C CYS A 44 -1.69 -6.45 5.38
N ASN A 45 -1.19 -6.01 4.23
CA ASN A 45 0.09 -5.33 4.14
C ASN A 45 -0.09 -3.82 4.14
N TRP A 46 0.90 -3.10 4.65
CA TRP A 46 0.99 -1.64 4.59
C TRP A 46 2.07 -1.25 3.58
N VAL A 47 1.66 -0.92 2.36
CA VAL A 47 2.53 -0.62 1.21
C VAL A 47 2.48 0.87 0.92
N HIS A 48 3.55 1.61 1.21
CA HIS A 48 3.53 3.07 1.11
C HIS A 48 4.86 3.74 0.79
N GLY A 49 4.80 4.88 0.11
CA GLY A 49 5.99 5.71 -0.14
C GLY A 49 7.07 5.01 -0.98
N ASN A 50 6.74 3.94 -1.71
CA ASN A 50 7.65 3.37 -2.70
C ASN A 50 7.68 4.29 -3.93
N THR A 51 8.83 4.49 -4.57
CA THR A 51 9.04 5.64 -5.47
C THR A 51 8.63 5.41 -6.92
N HIS A 52 8.47 4.15 -7.35
CA HIS A 52 8.04 3.77 -8.70
C HIS A 52 6.64 3.19 -8.68
N ALA A 53 6.43 2.07 -7.97
CA ALA A 53 5.10 1.50 -7.79
C ALA A 53 4.90 0.86 -6.41
N GLY A 54 3.65 0.81 -5.95
CA GLY A 54 3.29 0.07 -4.74
C GLY A 54 3.31 -1.43 -5.01
N PHE A 55 2.58 -1.83 -6.05
CA PHE A 55 2.60 -3.18 -6.63
C PHE A 55 3.03 -3.11 -8.09
N ASN A 56 3.81 -4.09 -8.54
CA ASN A 56 4.19 -4.23 -9.95
C ASN A 56 4.16 -5.71 -10.34
N LEU A 57 3.24 -6.07 -11.24
CA LEU A 57 3.04 -7.45 -11.69
C LEU A 57 3.47 -7.62 -13.15
N THR A 58 4.24 -8.66 -13.42
CA THR A 58 4.68 -9.02 -14.78
C THR A 58 4.80 -10.53 -14.95
N GLY A 59 5.21 -10.98 -16.14
CA GLY A 59 5.55 -12.39 -16.37
C GLY A 59 4.36 -13.36 -16.37
N GLY A 60 3.14 -12.88 -16.57
CA GLY A 60 1.95 -13.75 -16.54
C GLY A 60 1.61 -14.25 -15.13
N SER A 61 1.90 -13.46 -14.10
CA SER A 61 1.59 -13.75 -12.69
C SER A 61 0.07 -13.68 -12.43
N THR A 62 -0.57 -14.85 -12.39
CA THR A 62 -2.03 -15.04 -12.28
C THR A 62 -2.44 -15.69 -10.97
N GLY A 63 -3.75 -15.70 -10.66
CA GLY A 63 -4.28 -16.33 -9.45
C GLY A 63 -3.90 -15.64 -8.12
N ASN A 64 -3.20 -14.51 -8.16
CA ASN A 64 -2.79 -13.78 -6.97
C ASN A 64 -3.97 -13.06 -6.30
N ASN A 65 -4.23 -13.35 -5.02
CA ASN A 65 -5.19 -12.64 -4.20
C ASN A 65 -4.52 -11.43 -3.54
N ILE A 66 -4.80 -10.22 -4.02
CA ILE A 66 -4.29 -8.97 -3.44
C ILE A 66 -5.45 -8.24 -2.77
N SER A 67 -5.70 -8.50 -1.48
CA SER A 67 -6.86 -7.93 -0.79
C SER A 67 -6.60 -7.49 0.65
N CYS A 68 -7.42 -6.59 1.16
CA CYS A 68 -7.31 -6.07 2.54
C CYS A 68 -5.95 -5.43 2.86
N ASN A 69 -5.26 -4.86 1.87
CA ASN A 69 -4.01 -4.12 2.04
C ASN A 69 -4.30 -2.61 2.19
N ASN A 70 -3.33 -1.89 2.73
CA ASN A 70 -3.25 -0.43 2.68
C ASN A 70 -2.20 -0.05 1.65
N ILE A 71 -2.65 0.41 0.48
CA ILE A 71 -1.82 0.79 -0.66
C ILE A 71 -1.89 2.31 -0.77
N VAL A 72 -0.93 3.01 -0.17
CA VAL A 72 -1.06 4.46 0.04
C VAL A 72 0.19 5.21 -0.41
N ALA A 73 0.00 6.23 -1.24
CA ALA A 73 1.06 7.16 -1.63
C ALA A 73 2.31 6.47 -2.21
N ASN A 74 2.13 5.59 -3.19
CA ASN A 74 3.23 4.97 -3.93
C ASN A 74 3.34 5.56 -5.35
N GLY A 75 4.57 5.58 -5.85
CA GLY A 75 4.98 6.18 -7.11
C GLY A 75 5.07 7.71 -7.04
N VAL A 76 4.83 8.37 -8.16
CA VAL A 76 5.05 9.82 -8.31
C VAL A 76 3.73 10.58 -8.15
N PRO A 77 3.67 11.69 -7.39
CA PRO A 77 2.45 12.50 -7.32
C PRO A 77 2.02 13.03 -8.70
N ASN A 78 0.75 12.88 -9.05
CA ASN A 78 0.14 13.51 -10.24
C ASN A 78 -1.19 14.16 -9.87
N GLY A 79 -1.15 15.49 -9.74
CA GLY A 79 -2.31 16.28 -9.34
C GLY A 79 -2.81 15.89 -7.94
N THR A 80 -4.03 15.37 -7.86
CA THR A 80 -4.67 14.91 -6.62
C THR A 80 -4.49 13.42 -6.34
N ALA A 81 -3.77 12.70 -7.21
CA ALA A 81 -3.53 11.27 -7.10
C ALA A 81 -2.03 10.96 -7.13
N TRP A 82 -1.71 9.66 -7.16
CA TRP A 82 -0.36 9.14 -7.28
C TRP A 82 -0.28 8.27 -8.52
N GLU A 83 0.76 8.40 -9.32
CA GLU A 83 1.02 7.50 -10.43
C GLU A 83 1.56 6.18 -9.89
N TRP A 84 0.82 5.10 -10.15
CA TRP A 84 1.24 3.71 -10.03
C TRP A 84 1.28 3.20 -8.59
N GLN A 85 0.23 3.52 -7.84
CA GLN A 85 -0.09 2.75 -6.62
C GLN A 85 -0.17 1.25 -6.91
N PHE A 86 -0.65 0.90 -8.11
CA PHE A 86 -0.65 -0.44 -8.65
C PHE A 86 -0.30 -0.42 -10.13
N PHE A 87 0.66 -1.24 -10.54
CA PHE A 87 1.06 -1.39 -11.94
C PHE A 87 0.88 -2.85 -12.38
N ASN A 88 -0.08 -3.08 -13.28
CA ASN A 88 -0.24 -4.34 -13.98
C ASN A 88 0.53 -4.30 -15.31
N ASN A 89 1.82 -4.67 -15.25
CA ASN A 89 2.74 -4.71 -16.39
C ASN A 89 2.69 -6.08 -17.10
N GLN A 90 1.48 -6.58 -17.37
CA GLN A 90 1.23 -7.84 -18.08
C GLN A 90 -0.10 -7.77 -18.84
N THR A 91 -0.39 -8.83 -19.59
CA THR A 91 -1.62 -8.98 -20.37
C THR A 91 -2.76 -9.62 -19.59
N GLN A 92 -2.45 -10.24 -18.45
CA GLN A 92 -3.41 -10.96 -17.63
C GLN A 92 -4.13 -10.00 -16.68
N ALA A 93 -5.40 -10.30 -16.41
CA ALA A 93 -6.18 -9.54 -15.44
C ALA A 93 -5.72 -9.86 -14.01
N VAL A 94 -5.87 -8.87 -13.12
CA VAL A 94 -5.48 -8.97 -11.71
C VAL A 94 -6.65 -8.58 -10.81
N GLU A 95 -6.86 -9.34 -9.74
CA GLU A 95 -7.85 -8.98 -8.71
C GLU A 95 -7.17 -8.31 -7.51
N ALA A 96 -7.48 -7.04 -7.29
CA ALA A 96 -6.93 -6.19 -6.24
C ALA A 96 -8.05 -5.57 -5.38
N LYS A 97 -8.96 -6.40 -4.86
CA LYS A 97 -10.20 -5.98 -4.19
C LYS A 97 -10.04 -5.76 -2.69
N ASN A 98 -10.96 -5.03 -2.06
CA ASN A 98 -11.01 -4.72 -0.63
C ASN A 98 -9.73 -4.04 -0.11
N ASN A 99 -9.00 -3.33 -0.97
CA ASN A 99 -7.82 -2.57 -0.57
C ASN A 99 -8.22 -1.14 -0.22
N TYR A 100 -7.48 -0.54 0.71
CA TYR A 100 -7.56 0.88 1.02
C TYR A 100 -6.48 1.63 0.23
N TRP A 101 -6.89 2.62 -0.57
CA TRP A 101 -5.99 3.32 -1.50
C TRP A 101 -5.45 4.65 -0.97
N GLY A 102 -5.97 5.12 0.16
CA GLY A 102 -5.61 6.40 0.75
C GLY A 102 -6.84 7.24 1.10
N ALA A 103 -6.62 8.25 1.94
CA ALA A 103 -7.71 9.09 2.44
C ALA A 103 -8.28 9.96 1.32
N GLY A 104 -9.61 9.94 1.17
CA GLY A 104 -10.30 10.76 0.17
C GLY A 104 -10.17 10.26 -1.28
N MET A 105 -9.62 9.06 -1.50
CA MET A 105 -9.64 8.45 -2.82
C MET A 105 -11.04 7.89 -3.15
N ASP A 106 -11.42 8.03 -4.41
CA ASP A 106 -12.65 7.59 -5.04
C ASP A 106 -12.33 6.80 -6.31
N ASN A 107 -13.33 6.29 -7.04
CA ASN A 107 -13.10 5.53 -8.28
C ASN A 107 -12.19 6.29 -9.26
N THR A 108 -12.46 7.58 -9.49
CA THR A 108 -11.70 8.41 -10.45
C THR A 108 -10.22 8.49 -10.08
N THR A 109 -9.93 8.76 -8.81
CA THR A 109 -8.55 8.92 -8.33
C THR A 109 -7.84 7.57 -8.18
N ILE A 110 -8.57 6.50 -7.85
CA ILE A 110 -8.01 5.14 -7.82
C ILE A 110 -7.65 4.70 -9.23
N GLU A 111 -8.55 4.86 -10.20
CA GLU A 111 -8.31 4.55 -11.61
C GLU A 111 -7.10 5.31 -12.16
N ALA A 112 -7.00 6.61 -11.88
CA ALA A 112 -5.82 7.40 -12.25
C ALA A 112 -4.51 6.92 -11.60
N SER A 113 -4.61 6.21 -10.46
CA SER A 113 -3.47 5.69 -9.73
C SER A 113 -3.06 4.27 -10.10
N ILE A 114 -3.85 3.60 -10.93
CA ILE A 114 -3.59 2.27 -11.45
C ILE A 114 -3.02 2.42 -12.86
N LYS A 115 -1.88 1.78 -13.12
CA LYS A 115 -1.36 1.61 -14.47
C LYS A 115 -1.70 0.23 -14.98
N GLU A 116 -2.39 0.21 -16.10
CA GLU A 116 -2.71 -1.01 -16.84
C GLU A 116 -1.94 -0.99 -18.16
N ASN A 117 -1.38 -2.14 -18.54
CA ASN A 117 -1.01 -2.38 -19.93
C ASN A 117 -2.22 -2.97 -20.67
N THR A 118 -2.13 -4.19 -21.17
CA THR A 118 -3.25 -4.88 -21.83
C THR A 118 -4.12 -5.67 -20.87
N GLY A 119 -3.63 -5.97 -19.66
CA GLY A 119 -4.41 -6.60 -18.59
C GLY A 119 -5.02 -5.59 -17.63
N ASN A 120 -6.29 -5.80 -17.26
CA ASN A 120 -7.03 -4.91 -16.36
C ASN A 120 -6.79 -5.26 -14.88
N VAL A 121 -6.99 -4.29 -14.00
CA VAL A 121 -6.99 -4.44 -12.54
C VAL A 121 -8.41 -4.26 -12.02
N THR A 122 -8.97 -5.34 -11.48
CA THR A 122 -10.26 -5.26 -10.78
C THR A 122 -10.00 -4.85 -9.33
N TYR A 123 -10.17 -3.57 -9.03
CA TYR A 123 -9.94 -3.02 -7.68
C TYR A 123 -11.20 -2.93 -6.81
N ASN A 124 -12.39 -3.06 -7.41
CA ASN A 124 -13.66 -2.91 -6.71
C ASN A 124 -14.14 -4.24 -6.07
N PRO A 125 -14.74 -4.18 -4.86
CA PRO A 125 -14.92 -2.98 -4.03
C PRO A 125 -13.60 -2.52 -3.41
N PHE A 126 -13.48 -1.25 -3.05
CA PHE A 126 -12.36 -0.71 -2.28
C PHE A 126 -12.81 -0.21 -0.91
N GLU A 127 -11.88 -0.10 0.03
CA GLU A 127 -12.17 0.32 1.41
C GLU A 127 -12.08 1.84 1.57
N GLY A 128 -13.02 2.42 2.31
CA GLY A 128 -13.00 3.86 2.64
C GLY A 128 -12.10 4.20 3.84
N ASN A 129 -11.68 3.21 4.61
CA ASN A 129 -10.82 3.36 5.78
C ASN A 129 -9.63 2.38 5.72
N PRO A 130 -8.50 2.70 6.39
CA PRO A 130 -7.37 1.77 6.45
C PRO A 130 -7.77 0.40 7.03
N ASN A 131 -7.31 -0.66 6.37
CA ASN A 131 -7.39 -2.04 6.84
C ASN A 131 -6.57 -2.19 8.13
N ILE A 132 -7.25 -2.37 9.26
CA ILE A 132 -6.64 -2.41 10.61
C ILE A 132 -5.81 -3.66 10.90
N CYS A 133 -5.90 -4.69 10.05
CA CYS A 133 -5.08 -5.89 10.18
C CYS A 133 -3.63 -5.67 9.73
N ALA A 134 -3.35 -4.61 8.96
CA ALA A 134 -2.00 -4.27 8.59
C ALA A 134 -1.22 -3.66 9.76
N PRO A 135 0.12 -3.81 9.81
CA PRO A 135 0.91 -3.24 10.88
C PRO A 135 0.75 -1.72 10.91
N ILE A 136 0.62 -1.16 12.12
CA ILE A 136 0.60 0.28 12.33
C ILE A 136 1.97 0.82 11.87
N PRO A 137 2.03 1.80 10.94
CA PRO A 137 3.28 2.42 10.57
C PRO A 137 3.94 2.97 11.82
N GLU A 138 5.23 2.68 12.02
CA GLU A 138 6.00 3.34 13.07
C GLU A 138 5.93 4.85 12.83
N LEU A 139 5.06 5.52 13.61
CA LEU A 139 4.96 6.97 13.63
C LEU A 139 6.34 7.49 14.02
N SER A 140 6.81 8.54 13.34
CA SER A 140 7.99 9.25 13.80
C SER A 140 7.78 9.59 15.27
N THR A 141 8.74 9.24 16.12
CA THR A 141 8.65 9.40 17.58
C THR A 141 8.30 10.85 17.96
N VAL A 142 8.62 11.80 17.07
CA VAL A 142 8.28 13.22 17.13
C VAL A 142 6.77 13.49 17.15
N ILE A 143 5.95 12.78 16.36
CA ILE A 143 4.50 12.97 16.33
C ILE A 143 3.85 12.39 17.60
N LEU A 144 4.32 11.23 18.07
CA LEU A 144 3.85 10.64 19.34
C LEU A 144 4.19 11.54 20.54
N LEU A 145 5.42 12.08 20.58
CA LEU A 145 5.85 13.03 21.61
C LEU A 145 5.03 14.33 21.55
N GLY A 146 4.71 14.83 20.35
CA GLY A 146 3.89 16.03 20.16
C GLY A 146 2.47 15.87 20.69
N ILE A 147 1.81 14.75 20.37
CA ILE A 147 0.46 14.43 20.89
C ILE A 147 0.50 14.23 22.41
N GLY A 148 1.52 13.55 22.92
CA GLY A 148 1.72 13.36 24.37
C GLY A 148 1.90 14.70 25.12
N LEU A 149 2.68 15.63 24.57
CA LEU A 149 2.89 16.96 25.15
C LEU A 149 1.63 17.84 25.07
N LEU A 150 0.86 17.77 23.99
CA LEU A 150 -0.42 18.50 23.86
C LEU A 150 -1.47 18.01 24.85
N MET A 151 -1.57 16.69 25.05
CA MET A 151 -2.44 16.07 26.06
C MET A 151 -2.04 16.49 27.47
N LEU A 152 -0.74 16.49 27.80
CA LEU A 152 -0.23 16.94 29.10
C LEU A 152 -0.46 18.44 29.34
N ALA A 153 -0.22 19.27 28.33
CA ALA A 153 -0.47 20.71 28.39
C ALA A 153 -1.97 21.01 28.57
N GLY A 154 -2.85 20.30 27.87
CA GLY A 154 -4.30 20.35 28.05
C GLY A 154 -4.71 19.96 29.47
N TYR A 155 -4.19 18.85 29.99
CA TYR A 155 -4.44 18.39 31.35
C TYR A 155 -4.01 19.41 32.42
N LEU A 156 -2.80 19.96 32.30
CA LEU A 156 -2.30 20.99 33.21
C LEU A 156 -3.10 22.29 33.14
N ARG A 157 -3.58 22.66 31.95
CA ARG A 157 -4.43 23.85 31.75
C ARG A 157 -5.82 23.67 32.38
N ILE A 158 -6.39 22.48 32.32
CA ILE A 158 -7.65 22.15 33.01
C ILE A 158 -7.44 22.19 34.52
N ARG A 159 -6.33 21.64 35.03
CA ARG A 159 -6.04 21.61 36.47
C ARG A 159 -5.78 23.01 37.07
N ARG A 160 -5.23 23.96 36.29
CA ARG A 160 -5.05 25.36 36.71
C ARG A 160 -6.34 26.19 36.73
N LYS A 161 -7.41 25.71 36.08
CA LYS A 161 -8.72 26.38 36.03
C LYS A 161 -9.72 25.86 37.07
N ARG A 162 -9.30 24.93 37.93
CA ARG A 162 -10.02 24.48 39.13
C ARG A 162 -9.30 25.02 40.35
#